data_AF-A0A1Q3SU99-F1
#
_entry.id   AF-A0A1Q3SU99-F1
#
_cell.length_a   1.000
_cell.length_b   1.000
_cell.length_c   1.000
_cell.angle_alpha   90.00
_cell.angle_beta   90.00
_cell.angle_gamma   90.00
#
_symmetry.space_group_name_H-M   'P 1'
#
loop_
_entity.id
_entity.type
_entity.pdbx_description
1 polymer ?
#
loop_
_entity_poly.entity_id
_entity_poly.type
_entity_poly.pdbx_seq_one_letter_code
_entity_poly.pdbx_strand_id
1 'polypeptide(L)'
;MSVFFVTGALLVVTSAISAVSNIVELFTDSATRVFAEFAGTAAQAPIGPDGDTVTVELDSAYLLADQLPLASVVALVLEQAVVVAAVATVVTSLLLVMWSILRGRVFGRRNTTLIGTAATAGFAGVALAPFFGNMGANGAFAAISGGDFDNVVLSANLAQLFGIAFLGALGTTVFMVGDRMQRDTEGLV
;
A
#
# COMPACT_ATOMS: atom_id res chain seq x y z
N MET A 1 8.38 -7.33 -26.80
CA MET A 1 7.76 -6.72 -25.61
C MET A 1 8.71 -6.98 -24.45
N SER A 2 9.26 -5.95 -23.80
CA SER A 2 10.26 -6.17 -22.76
C SER A 2 9.61 -6.82 -21.53
N VAL A 3 10.36 -7.67 -20.82
CA VAL A 3 9.91 -8.40 -19.62
C VAL A 3 9.19 -7.49 -18.62
N PHE A 4 9.66 -6.26 -18.46
CA PHE A 4 9.07 -5.25 -17.57
C PHE A 4 7.60 -4.90 -17.89
N PHE A 5 7.17 -4.88 -19.16
CA PHE A 5 5.75 -4.65 -19.50
C PHE A 5 4.88 -5.81 -19.06
N VAL A 6 5.36 -7.03 -19.27
CA VAL A 6 4.64 -8.25 -18.88
C VAL A 6 4.55 -8.33 -17.37
N THR A 7 5.67 -8.14 -16.66
CA THR A 7 5.72 -8.14 -15.20
C THR A 7 4.84 -7.03 -14.61
N GLY A 8 4.89 -5.82 -15.17
CA GLY A 8 4.06 -4.72 -14.72
C GLY A 8 2.56 -5.00 -14.90
N ALA A 9 2.16 -5.45 -16.09
CA ALA A 9 0.76 -5.82 -16.35
C ALA A 9 0.28 -6.93 -15.41
N LEU A 10 1.12 -7.95 -15.20
CA LEU A 10 0.83 -9.04 -14.27
C LEU A 10 0.62 -8.51 -12.86
N LEU A 11 1.50 -7.63 -12.37
CA LEU A 11 1.42 -7.06 -11.03
C LEU A 11 0.09 -6.31 -10.82
N VAL A 12 -0.32 -5.47 -11.78
CA VAL A 12 -1.61 -4.76 -11.70
C VAL A 12 -2.79 -5.74 -11.67
N VAL A 13 -2.78 -6.76 -12.54
CA VAL A 13 -3.85 -7.76 -12.61
C VAL A 13 -3.92 -8.57 -11.31
N THR A 14 -2.78 -9.04 -10.80
CA THR A 14 -2.75 -9.81 -9.55
C THR A 14 -3.20 -8.97 -8.36
N SER A 15 -2.79 -7.70 -8.28
CA SER A 15 -3.25 -6.80 -7.21
C SER A 15 -4.77 -6.58 -7.28
N ALA A 16 -5.33 -6.41 -8.47
CA ALA A 16 -6.77 -6.28 -8.64
C ALA A 16 -7.53 -7.55 -8.25
N ILE A 17 -7.03 -8.72 -8.64
CA ILE A 17 -7.62 -10.02 -8.27
C ILE A 17 -7.59 -10.18 -6.74
N SER A 18 -6.43 -9.95 -6.10
CA SER A 18 -6.31 -10.04 -4.64
C SER A 18 -7.27 -9.10 -3.92
N ALA A 19 -7.39 -7.85 -4.38
CA ALA A 19 -8.31 -6.88 -3.81
C ALA A 19 -9.77 -7.33 -3.92
N VAL A 20 -10.18 -7.84 -5.09
CA VAL A 20 -11.54 -8.36 -5.28
C VAL A 20 -11.79 -9.57 -4.39
N SER A 21 -10.85 -10.51 -4.31
CA SER A 21 -10.97 -11.68 -3.42
C SER A 21 -11.15 -11.26 -1.95
N ASN A 22 -10.32 -10.33 -1.46
CA ASN A 22 -10.42 -9.81 -0.10
C ASN A 22 -11.78 -9.13 0.17
N ILE A 23 -12.29 -8.35 -0.80
CA ILE A 23 -13.61 -7.72 -0.69
C ILE A 23 -14.72 -8.79 -0.69
N VAL A 24 -14.62 -9.83 -1.52
CA VAL A 24 -15.63 -10.91 -1.54
C VAL A 24 -15.62 -11.68 -0.23
N GLU A 25 -14.45 -11.99 0.32
CA GLU A 25 -14.29 -12.64 1.63
C GLU A 25 -14.96 -11.83 2.74
N LEU A 26 -14.80 -10.50 2.73
CA LEU A 26 -15.43 -9.58 3.69
C LEU A 26 -16.97 -9.71 3.74
N PHE A 27 -17.62 -10.10 2.65
CA PHE A 27 -19.08 -10.23 2.59
C PHE A 27 -19.58 -11.68 2.64
N THR A 28 -18.72 -12.66 2.45
CA THR A 28 -19.11 -14.08 2.32
C THR A 28 -18.77 -14.89 3.56
N ASP A 29 -17.72 -14.51 4.29
CA ASP A 29 -17.28 -15.25 5.46
C ASP A 29 -18.10 -14.90 6.71
N SER A 30 -18.48 -15.92 7.48
CA SER A 30 -19.17 -15.74 8.76
C SER A 30 -18.27 -15.17 9.85
N ALA A 31 -16.94 -15.25 9.68
CA ALA A 31 -15.97 -14.64 10.56
C ALA A 31 -14.95 -13.85 9.72
N THR A 32 -15.18 -12.54 9.59
CA THR A 32 -14.29 -11.69 8.78
C THR A 32 -12.88 -11.68 9.38
N ARG A 33 -11.89 -11.99 8.53
CA ARG A 33 -10.47 -11.93 8.87
C ARG A 33 -9.95 -10.50 8.70
N VAL A 34 -9.55 -9.86 9.78
CA VAL A 34 -9.00 -8.49 9.76
C VAL A 34 -7.59 -8.50 10.31
N PHE A 35 -6.61 -8.06 9.52
CA PHE A 35 -5.23 -7.92 10.00
C PHE A 35 -5.15 -6.80 11.04
N ALA A 36 -4.47 -7.07 12.15
CA ALA A 36 -4.30 -6.12 13.24
C ALA A 36 -2.89 -6.20 13.84
N GLU A 37 -2.37 -5.05 14.24
CA GLU A 37 -1.13 -4.93 15.00
C GLU A 37 -1.43 -4.82 16.49
N PHE A 38 -0.51 -5.33 17.30
CA PHE A 38 -0.57 -5.35 18.75
C PHE A 38 0.70 -4.68 19.30
N ALA A 39 0.56 -3.76 20.26
CA ALA A 39 1.69 -3.05 20.85
C ALA A 39 2.26 -3.85 22.04
N GLY A 40 2.94 -4.95 21.76
CA GLY A 40 3.60 -5.73 22.79
C GLY A 40 2.62 -6.42 23.75
N THR A 41 1.45 -6.80 23.27
CA THR A 41 0.41 -7.43 24.09
C THR A 41 0.82 -8.84 24.48
N ALA A 42 0.84 -9.13 25.78
CA ALA A 42 1.14 -10.48 26.26
C ALA A 42 0.00 -11.45 25.90
N ALA A 43 0.35 -12.58 25.30
CA ALA A 43 -0.57 -13.66 24.97
C ALA A 43 -0.01 -15.00 25.41
N GLN A 44 -0.91 -15.96 25.55
CA GLN A 44 -0.59 -17.31 26.00
C GLN A 44 -0.61 -18.25 24.78
N ALA A 45 0.53 -18.86 24.46
CA ALA A 45 0.68 -19.76 23.33
C ALA A 45 1.12 -21.17 23.80
N PRO A 46 0.50 -22.27 23.34
CA PRO A 46 0.85 -23.63 23.71
C PRO A 46 2.07 -24.12 22.92
N ILE A 47 3.22 -23.47 23.14
CA ILE A 47 4.48 -23.71 22.42
C ILE A 47 5.58 -24.30 23.32
N GLY A 48 5.28 -24.54 24.59
CA GLY A 48 6.18 -25.20 25.52
C GLY A 48 6.26 -26.72 25.30
N PRO A 49 7.19 -27.40 26.00
CA PRO A 49 7.23 -28.87 26.03
C PRO A 49 5.86 -29.44 26.42
N ASP A 50 5.45 -30.54 25.79
CA ASP A 50 4.16 -31.19 26.01
C ASP A 50 2.91 -30.29 25.79
N GLY A 51 3.07 -29.16 25.08
CA GLY A 51 2.00 -28.20 24.83
C GLY A 51 1.79 -27.18 25.95
N ASP A 52 2.75 -27.07 26.87
CA ASP A 52 2.70 -26.09 27.96
C ASP A 52 2.55 -24.66 27.43
N THR A 53 1.78 -23.87 28.18
CA THR A 53 1.50 -22.48 27.83
C THR A 53 2.70 -21.61 28.16
N VAL A 54 3.19 -20.87 27.17
CA VAL A 54 4.27 -19.90 27.29
C VAL A 54 3.72 -18.52 26.98
N THR A 55 4.09 -17.53 27.79
CA THR A 55 3.79 -16.13 27.52
C THR A 55 4.64 -15.64 26.36
N VAL A 56 3.98 -15.13 25.33
CA VAL A 56 4.57 -14.53 24.14
C VAL A 56 4.10 -13.10 23.99
N GLU A 57 4.84 -12.32 23.23
CA GLU A 57 4.46 -10.97 22.84
C GLU A 57 3.78 -11.04 21.45
N LEU A 58 2.54 -10.54 21.35
CA LEU A 58 1.86 -10.36 20.07
C LEU A 58 2.36 -9.08 19.40
N ASP A 59 2.87 -9.25 18.19
CA ASP A 59 3.23 -8.16 17.27
C ASP A 59 2.10 -7.90 16.26
N SER A 60 1.61 -8.96 15.59
CA SER A 60 0.46 -8.88 14.70
C SER A 60 -0.33 -10.19 14.66
N ALA A 61 -1.63 -10.10 14.36
CA ALA A 61 -2.49 -11.26 14.14
C ALA A 61 -3.69 -10.91 13.24
N TYR A 62 -4.40 -11.95 12.80
CA TYR A 62 -5.72 -11.78 12.20
C TYR A 62 -6.79 -11.91 13.27
N LEU A 63 -7.61 -10.88 13.40
CA LEU A 63 -8.84 -10.89 14.20
C LEU A 63 -9.93 -11.60 13.41
N LEU A 64 -10.68 -12.46 14.09
CA LEU A 64 -11.88 -13.11 13.57
C LEU A 64 -13.08 -12.45 14.25
N ALA A 65 -13.75 -11.55 13.54
CA ALA A 65 -14.93 -10.87 14.04
C ALA A 65 -16.18 -11.40 13.31
N ASP A 66 -17.18 -11.82 14.08
CA ASP A 66 -18.46 -12.32 13.53
C ASP A 66 -19.20 -11.21 12.77
N GLN A 67 -19.09 -9.97 13.27
CA GLN A 67 -19.70 -8.79 12.66
C GLN A 67 -18.78 -7.59 12.81
N LEU A 68 -18.65 -6.84 11.72
CA LEU A 68 -17.92 -5.57 11.71
C LEU A 68 -18.90 -4.40 11.63
N PRO A 69 -18.59 -3.28 12.33
CA PRO A 69 -19.30 -2.03 12.11
C PRO A 69 -19.22 -1.60 10.63
N LEU A 70 -20.28 -0.99 10.12
CA LEU A 70 -20.33 -0.53 8.72
C LEU A 70 -19.14 0.38 8.35
N ALA A 71 -18.71 1.24 9.28
CA ALA A 71 -17.57 2.12 9.06
C ALA A 71 -16.26 1.34 8.80
N SER A 72 -16.06 0.20 9.48
CA SER A 72 -14.89 -0.67 9.31
C SER A 72 -14.94 -1.44 8.00
N VAL A 73 -16.12 -1.92 7.61
CA VAL A 73 -16.31 -2.53 6.28
C VAL A 73 -15.98 -1.53 5.18
N VAL A 74 -16.48 -0.30 5.28
CA VAL A 74 -16.18 0.77 4.31
C VAL A 74 -14.68 1.09 4.30
N ALA A 75 -14.03 1.15 5.47
CA ALA A 75 -12.59 1.38 5.55
C ALA A 75 -11.79 0.28 4.84
N LEU A 76 -12.09 -1.00 5.10
CA LEU A 76 -11.41 -2.12 4.45
C LEU A 76 -11.62 -2.14 2.92
N VAL A 77 -12.80 -1.76 2.43
CA VAL A 77 -13.03 -1.59 0.98
C VAL A 77 -12.18 -0.44 0.42
N LEU A 78 -12.11 0.68 1.12
CA LEU A 78 -11.28 1.83 0.72
C LEU A 78 -9.78 1.49 0.73
N GLU A 79 -9.32 0.70 1.70
CA GLU A 79 -7.94 0.18 1.73
C GLU A 79 -7.63 -0.57 0.42
N GLN A 80 -8.45 -1.55 0.04
CA GLN A 80 -8.23 -2.32 -1.18
C GLN A 80 -8.28 -1.43 -2.43
N ALA A 81 -9.21 -0.47 -2.48
CA ALA A 81 -9.32 0.49 -3.59
C ALA A 81 -8.06 1.36 -3.71
N VAL A 82 -7.53 1.86 -2.59
CA VAL A 82 -6.30 2.65 -2.54
C VAL A 82 -5.10 1.85 -3.02
N VAL A 83 -4.93 0.61 -2.56
CA VAL A 83 -3.82 -0.26 -2.98
C VAL A 83 -3.85 -0.48 -4.48
N VAL A 84 -5.00 -0.87 -5.04
CA VAL A 84 -5.13 -1.12 -6.48
C VAL A 84 -4.90 0.16 -7.28
N ALA A 85 -5.48 1.28 -6.87
CA ALA A 85 -5.31 2.56 -7.55
C ALA A 85 -3.85 3.02 -7.54
N ALA A 86 -3.17 2.92 -6.40
CA ALA A 86 -1.76 3.27 -6.25
C ALA A 86 -0.88 2.40 -7.15
N VAL A 87 -1.03 1.07 -7.07
CA VAL A 87 -0.26 0.11 -7.88
C VAL A 87 -0.50 0.34 -9.38
N ALA A 88 -1.76 0.43 -9.81
CA ALA A 88 -2.09 0.63 -11.21
C ALA A 88 -1.51 1.95 -11.74
N THR A 89 -1.62 3.03 -10.97
CA THR A 89 -1.10 4.35 -11.34
C THR A 89 0.42 4.37 -11.42
N VAL A 90 1.11 3.83 -10.41
CA VAL A 90 2.57 3.73 -10.37
C VAL A 90 3.08 2.91 -11.56
N VAL A 91 2.59 1.69 -11.71
CA VAL A 91 3.06 0.77 -12.77
C VAL A 91 2.79 1.36 -14.14
N THR A 92 1.58 1.84 -14.40
CA THR A 92 1.23 2.42 -15.71
C THR A 92 2.11 3.62 -16.02
N SER A 93 2.34 4.50 -15.05
CA SER A 93 3.18 5.69 -15.24
C SER A 93 4.63 5.32 -15.58
N LEU A 94 5.21 4.35 -14.86
CA LEU A 94 6.57 3.89 -15.09
C LEU A 94 6.71 3.15 -16.44
N LEU A 95 5.72 2.35 -16.83
CA LEU A 95 5.70 1.72 -18.15
C LEU A 95 5.61 2.75 -19.28
N LEU A 96 4.82 3.81 -19.12
CA LEU A 96 4.75 4.90 -20.09
C LEU A 96 6.07 5.69 -20.18
N VAL A 97 6.76 5.93 -19.06
CA VAL A 97 8.10 6.53 -19.06
C VAL A 97 9.09 5.62 -19.78
N MET A 98 9.10 4.33 -19.46
CA MET A 98 9.97 3.35 -20.11
C MET A 98 9.72 3.30 -21.62
N TRP A 99 8.46 3.34 -22.04
CA TRP A 99 8.08 3.39 -23.44
C TRP A 99 8.60 4.64 -24.15
N SER A 100 8.48 5.81 -23.52
CA SER A 100 9.02 7.06 -24.05
C SER A 100 10.54 6.99 -24.21
N ILE A 101 11.25 6.44 -23.22
CA ILE A 101 12.71 6.26 -23.26
C ILE A 101 13.12 5.33 -24.41
N LEU A 102 12.41 4.20 -24.59
CA LEU A 102 12.66 3.27 -25.70
C LEU A 102 12.42 3.92 -27.08
N ARG A 103 11.61 4.98 -27.15
CA ARG A 103 11.38 5.78 -28.36
C ARG A 103 12.34 6.97 -28.50
N GLY A 104 13.40 7.02 -27.69
CA GLY A 104 14.39 8.10 -27.69
C GLY A 104 13.92 9.41 -27.06
N ARG A 105 12.76 9.42 -26.39
CA ARG A 105 12.19 10.60 -25.72
C ARG A 105 12.39 10.47 -24.21
N VAL A 106 13.60 10.79 -23.76
CA VAL A 106 14.00 10.62 -22.36
C VAL A 106 13.50 11.77 -21.50
N PHE A 107 13.83 13.01 -21.85
CA PHE A 107 13.40 14.20 -21.11
C PHE A 107 12.22 14.90 -21.80
N GLY A 108 11.37 15.52 -20.98
CA GLY A 108 10.15 16.16 -21.45
C GLY A 108 9.12 16.31 -20.33
N ARG A 109 8.30 17.38 -20.40
CA ARG A 109 7.21 17.65 -19.43
C ARG A 109 6.36 16.43 -19.12
N ARG A 110 6.01 15.63 -20.15
CA ARG A 110 5.21 14.42 -20.00
C ARG A 110 5.87 13.40 -19.06
N ASN A 111 7.15 13.09 -19.24
CA ASN A 111 7.83 12.09 -18.41
C ASN A 111 8.03 12.61 -16.98
N THR A 112 8.32 13.90 -16.82
CA THR A 112 8.38 14.54 -15.49
C THR A 112 7.03 14.42 -14.76
N THR A 113 5.92 14.70 -15.44
CA THR A 113 4.58 14.53 -14.86
C THR A 113 4.31 13.07 -14.50
N LEU A 114 4.63 12.11 -15.38
CA LEU A 114 4.42 10.68 -15.09
C LEU A 114 5.20 10.22 -13.86
N ILE A 115 6.44 10.69 -13.67
CA ILE A 115 7.25 10.35 -12.49
C ILE A 115 6.66 10.99 -11.23
N GLY A 116 6.26 12.27 -11.32
CA GLY A 116 5.56 12.93 -10.21
C GLY A 116 4.28 12.21 -9.83
N THR A 117 3.46 11.82 -10.80
CA THR A 117 2.22 11.05 -10.59
C THR A 117 2.51 9.69 -9.96
N ALA A 118 3.53 8.96 -10.44
CA ALA A 118 3.93 7.69 -9.83
C ALA A 118 4.39 7.88 -8.38
N ALA A 119 5.21 8.89 -8.10
CA ALA A 119 5.68 9.20 -6.76
C ALA A 119 4.53 9.55 -5.81
N THR A 120 3.62 10.44 -6.23
CA THR A 120 2.45 10.84 -5.44
C THR A 120 1.51 9.65 -5.19
N ALA A 121 1.24 8.84 -6.21
CA ALA A 121 0.38 7.66 -6.07
C ALA A 121 1.01 6.60 -5.16
N GLY A 122 2.31 6.34 -5.29
CA GLY A 122 3.05 5.42 -4.42
C GLY A 122 3.05 5.89 -2.96
N PHE A 123 3.30 7.19 -2.72
CA PHE A 123 3.22 7.79 -1.40
C PHE A 123 1.82 7.67 -0.80
N ALA A 124 0.79 8.06 -1.56
CA ALA A 124 -0.60 7.95 -1.14
C ALA A 124 -0.98 6.50 -0.82
N GLY A 125 -0.54 5.52 -1.61
CA GLY A 125 -0.78 4.10 -1.35
C GLY A 125 -0.20 3.64 -0.01
N VAL A 126 1.06 3.97 0.26
CA VAL A 126 1.74 3.57 1.50
C VAL A 126 1.23 4.32 2.73
N ALA A 127 0.70 5.54 2.58
CA ALA A 127 0.11 6.29 3.68
C ALA A 127 -1.34 5.88 3.96
N LEU A 128 -2.17 5.81 2.92
CA LEU A 128 -3.62 5.68 3.06
C LEU A 128 -4.07 4.23 3.25
N ALA A 129 -3.38 3.24 2.65
CA ALA A 129 -3.80 1.85 2.81
C ALA A 129 -3.67 1.38 4.29
N PRO A 130 -2.51 1.54 4.97
CA PRO A 130 -2.41 1.20 6.39
C PRO A 130 -3.35 2.03 7.28
N PHE A 131 -3.61 3.29 6.91
CA PHE A 131 -4.58 4.12 7.62
C PHE A 131 -5.99 3.51 7.60
N PHE A 132 -6.48 3.11 6.42
CA PHE A 132 -7.79 2.47 6.28
C PHE A 132 -7.81 1.06 6.90
N GLY A 133 -6.73 0.29 6.78
CA GLY A 133 -6.59 -1.01 7.43
C GLY A 133 -6.66 -0.91 8.95
N ASN A 134 -5.96 0.06 9.55
CA ASN A 134 -6.05 0.35 10.98
C ASN A 134 -7.47 0.76 11.40
N MET A 135 -8.19 1.56 10.61
CA MET A 135 -9.60 1.86 10.88
C MET A 135 -10.50 0.61 10.84
N GLY A 136 -10.21 -0.33 9.92
CA GLY A 136 -10.86 -1.64 9.88
C GLY A 136 -10.59 -2.46 11.14
N ALA A 137 -9.31 -2.57 11.52
CA ALA A 137 -8.84 -3.28 12.70
C ALA A 137 -9.42 -2.71 14.00
N ASN A 138 -9.46 -1.38 14.14
CA ASN A 138 -10.03 -0.71 15.32
C ASN A 138 -11.50 -1.11 15.54
N GLY A 139 -12.30 -1.22 14.48
CA GLY A 139 -13.69 -1.67 14.65
C GLY A 139 -13.82 -3.16 14.93
N ALA A 140 -12.89 -4.00 14.44
CA ALA A 140 -12.82 -5.40 14.81
C ALA A 140 -12.47 -5.55 16.31
N PHE A 141 -11.48 -4.80 16.81
CA PHE A 141 -11.16 -4.75 18.24
C PHE A 141 -12.35 -4.28 19.07
N ALA A 142 -13.03 -3.22 18.65
CA ALA A 142 -14.20 -2.72 19.36
C ALA A 142 -15.35 -3.76 19.40
N ALA A 143 -15.58 -4.48 18.30
CA ALA A 143 -16.59 -5.52 18.24
C ALA A 143 -16.28 -6.72 19.14
N ILE A 144 -15.01 -7.14 19.21
CA ILE A 144 -14.58 -8.30 20.00
C ILE A 144 -14.47 -7.95 21.50
N SER A 145 -13.92 -6.79 21.84
CA SER A 145 -13.62 -6.40 23.23
C SER A 145 -14.75 -5.64 23.92
N GLY A 146 -15.80 -5.26 23.20
CA GLY A 146 -16.81 -4.33 23.71
C GLY A 146 -16.31 -2.87 23.82
N GLY A 147 -15.13 -2.57 23.27
CA GLY A 147 -14.52 -1.22 23.30
C GLY A 147 -13.54 -0.99 24.44
N ASP A 148 -13.27 -2.00 25.27
CA ASP A 148 -12.41 -1.87 26.46
C ASP A 148 -10.92 -2.15 26.20
N PHE A 149 -10.57 -2.66 25.01
CA PHE A 149 -9.19 -2.99 24.67
C PHE A 149 -8.44 -1.78 24.09
N ASP A 150 -7.36 -1.35 24.75
CA ASP A 150 -6.49 -0.27 24.29
C ASP A 150 -5.58 -0.76 23.15
N ASN A 151 -5.97 -0.46 21.93
CA ASN A 151 -5.37 -1.01 20.72
C ASN A 151 -4.54 0.02 19.95
N VAL A 152 -3.69 -0.44 19.03
CA VAL A 152 -2.88 0.46 18.20
C VAL A 152 -3.78 1.24 17.24
N VAL A 153 -3.98 2.53 17.53
CA VAL A 153 -4.88 3.40 16.75
C VAL A 153 -4.29 3.74 15.37
N LEU A 154 -2.97 3.91 15.31
CA LEU A 154 -2.25 4.23 14.07
C LEU A 154 -0.82 3.70 14.14
N SER A 155 -0.48 2.82 13.20
CA SER A 155 0.89 2.41 12.92
C SER A 155 1.31 2.93 11.56
N ALA A 156 2.48 3.57 11.50
CA ALA A 156 3.04 4.11 10.28
C ALA A 156 4.55 3.94 10.25
N ASN A 157 5.06 3.34 9.16
CA ASN A 157 6.49 3.24 8.93
C ASN A 157 7.02 4.55 8.34
N LEU A 158 7.46 5.46 9.22
CA LEU A 158 8.00 6.77 8.82
C LEU A 158 9.19 6.63 7.86
N ALA A 159 10.08 5.67 8.08
CA ALA A 159 11.24 5.45 7.22
C ALA A 159 10.80 5.11 5.78
N GLN A 160 9.77 4.28 5.63
CA GLN A 160 9.20 3.95 4.33
C GLN A 160 8.53 5.16 3.67
N LEU A 161 7.75 5.95 4.43
CA LEU A 161 7.11 7.17 3.93
C LEU A 161 8.13 8.20 3.45
N PHE A 162 9.14 8.50 4.27
CA PHE A 162 10.21 9.42 3.90
C PHE A 162 11.04 8.87 2.74
N GLY A 163 11.31 7.56 2.71
CA GLY A 163 12.03 6.91 1.62
C GLY A 163 11.33 7.09 0.27
N ILE A 164 10.02 6.81 0.20
CA ILE A 164 9.24 6.97 -1.03
C ILE A 164 9.13 8.44 -1.42
N ALA A 165 8.86 9.33 -0.46
CA ALA A 165 8.78 10.77 -0.72
C ALA A 165 10.11 11.31 -1.28
N PHE A 166 11.23 10.90 -0.69
CA PHE A 166 12.57 11.31 -1.12
C PHE A 166 12.92 10.77 -2.51
N LEU A 167 12.69 9.48 -2.77
CA LEU A 167 12.90 8.87 -4.09
C LEU A 167 12.04 9.54 -5.16
N GLY A 168 10.79 9.84 -4.85
CA GLY A 168 9.87 10.55 -5.72
C GLY A 168 10.33 11.99 -6.03
N ALA A 169 10.74 12.73 -5.00
CA ALA A 169 11.29 14.07 -5.14
C ALA A 169 12.57 14.08 -5.98
N LEU A 170 13.48 13.13 -5.72
CA LEU A 170 14.71 12.96 -6.49
C LEU A 170 14.41 12.66 -7.96
N GLY A 171 13.57 11.66 -8.25
CA GLY A 171 13.20 11.30 -9.61
C GLY A 171 12.56 12.45 -10.39
N THR A 172 11.63 13.16 -9.75
CA THR A 172 10.97 14.33 -10.35
C THR A 172 11.98 15.45 -10.62
N THR A 173 12.90 15.71 -9.69
CA THR A 173 13.94 16.73 -9.84
C THR A 173 14.89 16.39 -10.99
N VAL A 174 15.36 15.13 -11.08
CA VAL A 174 16.26 14.68 -12.16
C VAL A 174 15.62 14.90 -13.53
N PHE A 175 14.34 14.55 -13.71
CA PHE A 175 13.66 14.74 -14.99
C PHE A 175 13.36 16.21 -15.29
N MET A 176 13.04 17.01 -14.27
CA MET A 176 12.85 18.46 -14.44
C MET A 176 14.15 19.16 -14.86
N VAL A 177 15.27 18.83 -14.22
CA VAL A 177 16.59 19.38 -14.55
C VAL A 177 17.02 18.91 -15.95
N GLY A 178 16.85 17.63 -16.28
CA GLY A 178 17.16 17.10 -17.60
C GLY A 178 16.33 17.74 -18.72
N ASP A 179 15.03 17.97 -18.49
CA ASP A 179 14.15 18.68 -19.42
C ASP A 179 14.59 20.15 -19.63
N ARG A 180 15.07 20.81 -18.58
CA ARG A 180 15.65 22.16 -18.70
C ARG A 180 16.95 22.13 -19.51
N MET A 181 17.87 21.24 -19.20
CA MET A 181 19.17 21.13 -19.89
C MET A 181 19.01 20.81 -21.38
N GLN A 182 18.04 19.95 -21.74
CA GLN A 182 17.75 19.64 -23.13
C GLN A 182 17.28 20.89 -23.91
N ARG A 183 16.35 21.68 -23.33
CA ARG A 183 15.89 22.93 -23.95
C ARG A 183 17.01 23.96 -24.10
N ASP A 184 17.85 24.11 -23.08
CA ASP A 184 18.96 25.06 -23.11
C ASP A 184 19.97 24.69 -24.21
N THR A 185 20.11 23.39 -24.54
CA THR A 185 20.99 22.92 -25.62
C THR A 185 20.35 23.10 -27.01
N GLU A 186 19.05 22.82 -27.14
CA GLU A 186 18.31 23.00 -28.40
C GLU A 186 18.17 24.48 -28.80
N GLY A 187 18.15 25.40 -27.83
CA GLY A 187 18.09 26.85 -28.08
C GLY A 187 19.42 27.52 -28.48
N LEU A 188 20.53 26.75 -28.52
CA LEU A 188 21.86 27.23 -28.91
C LEU A 188 22.22 26.90 -30.37
N VAL A 189 21.30 26.24 -31.11
CA VAL A 189 21.48 25.82 -32.51
C VAL A 189 20.73 26.73 -33.46
#